data_AF-A0A1L9B1S3-F1
#
_entry.id   AF-A0A1L9B1S3-F1
#
_cell.length_a   1.000
_cell.length_b   1.000
_cell.length_c   1.000
_cell.angle_alpha   90.00
_cell.angle_beta   90.00
_cell.angle_gamma   90.00
#
_symmetry.space_group_name_H-M   'P 1'
#
loop_
_entity.id
_entity.type
_entity.pdbx_description
1 polymer ?
#
loop_
_entity_poly.entity_id
_entity_poly.type
_entity_poly.pdbx_seq_one_letter_code
_entity_poly.pdbx_strand_id
1 'polypeptide(L)'
;MSQQTALILAHDVEGAPVRIGEAMRITLTASEESLDRRFLGRWGIVVALVYDEPRRQYPHEPLVKVRVEGLGEDLFFPWELERAPEWSWRRLSGPEGSMPLGLHWVH
;
A
#
# COMPACT_ATOMS: atom_id res chain seq x y z
N MET A 1 -17.25 -26.61 10.96
CA MET A 1 -16.72 -25.24 10.82
C MET A 1 -15.57 -25.29 9.83
N SER A 2 -15.77 -24.79 8.61
CA SER A 2 -14.66 -24.69 7.65
C SER A 2 -13.83 -23.49 8.06
N GLN A 3 -12.59 -23.71 8.52
CA GLN A 3 -11.64 -22.61 8.67
C GLN A 3 -11.28 -22.15 7.25
N GLN A 4 -11.88 -21.05 6.79
CA GLN A 4 -11.33 -20.33 5.65
C GLN A 4 -10.04 -19.69 6.15
N THR A 5 -8.93 -20.34 5.84
CA THR A 5 -7.60 -19.78 6.04
C THR A 5 -7.38 -18.76 4.93
N ALA A 6 -7.04 -17.52 5.31
CA ALA A 6 -6.68 -16.51 4.34
C ALA A 6 -5.47 -16.98 3.51
N LEU A 7 -5.48 -16.68 2.21
CA LEU A 7 -4.33 -16.89 1.33
C LEU A 7 -3.49 -15.63 1.30
N ILE A 8 -2.22 -15.73 1.69
CA ILE A 8 -1.28 -14.60 1.73
C ILE A 8 -0.20 -14.84 0.68
N LEU A 9 -0.03 -13.91 -0.24
CA LEU A 9 0.94 -13.99 -1.33
C LEU A 9 1.89 -12.79 -1.30
N ALA A 10 3.20 -13.06 -1.26
CA ALA A 10 4.26 -12.05 -1.25
C ALA A 10 4.98 -11.95 -2.61
N HIS A 11 4.31 -12.32 -3.70
CA HIS A 11 4.79 -12.19 -5.08
C HIS A 11 3.68 -11.60 -5.95
N ASP A 12 4.07 -11.08 -7.12
CA ASP A 12 3.12 -10.52 -8.09
C ASP A 12 2.14 -11.59 -8.58
N VAL A 13 0.86 -11.21 -8.63
CA VAL A 13 -0.24 -12.05 -9.13
C VAL A 13 -0.80 -11.40 -10.38
N GLU A 14 -0.89 -12.16 -11.47
CA GLU A 14 -1.50 -11.66 -12.70
C GLU A 14 -2.98 -11.33 -12.48
N GLY A 15 -3.40 -10.16 -12.96
CA GLY A 15 -4.78 -9.67 -12.78
C GLY A 15 -5.09 -9.05 -11.42
N ALA A 16 -4.12 -9.02 -10.49
CA ALA A 16 -4.26 -8.26 -9.24
C ALA A 16 -4.18 -6.75 -9.49
N PRO A 17 -4.85 -5.92 -8.65
CA PRO A 17 -4.91 -4.48 -8.85
C PRO A 17 -3.60 -3.76 -8.55
N VAL A 18 -2.66 -4.40 -7.84
CA VAL A 18 -1.37 -3.83 -7.43
C VAL A 18 -0.26 -4.88 -7.53
N ARG A 19 1.00 -4.43 -7.53
CA ARG A 19 2.20 -5.27 -7.50
C ARG A 19 2.90 -5.22 -6.15
N ILE A 20 3.62 -6.29 -5.82
CA ILE A 20 4.51 -6.32 -4.66
C ILE A 20 5.69 -5.39 -4.91
N GLY A 21 6.09 -4.63 -3.89
CA GLY A 21 7.12 -3.59 -4.01
C GLY A 21 6.60 -2.28 -4.61
N GLU A 22 5.36 -2.23 -5.09
CA GLU A 22 4.76 -1.00 -5.60
C GLU A 22 4.50 -0.04 -4.44
N ALA A 23 4.85 1.22 -4.64
CA ALA A 23 4.66 2.24 -3.63
C ALA A 23 3.32 2.97 -3.85
N MET A 24 2.56 3.08 -2.77
CA MET A 24 1.16 3.53 -2.77
C MET A 24 0.95 4.60 -1.73
N ARG A 25 0.09 5.55 -2.03
CA ARG A 25 -0.41 6.52 -1.06
C ARG A 25 -1.71 6.01 -0.46
N ILE A 26 -1.79 6.03 0.86
CA ILE A 26 -3.02 5.65 1.58
C ILE A 26 -3.94 6.86 1.59
N THR A 27 -5.14 6.69 1.08
CA THR A 27 -6.13 7.76 0.89
C THR A 27 -7.43 7.42 1.59
N LEU A 28 -8.23 8.44 1.92
CA LEU A 28 -9.55 8.24 2.48
C LEU A 28 -10.55 8.22 1.32
N THR A 29 -11.19 7.09 1.06
CA THR A 29 -12.49 7.12 0.36
C THR A 29 -13.58 7.46 1.37
N ALA A 30 -14.61 8.17 0.92
CA ALA A 30 -15.57 8.94 1.74
C ALA A 30 -16.44 8.14 2.75
N SER A 31 -16.11 6.88 3.08
CA SER A 31 -17.04 5.98 3.75
C SER A 31 -16.45 5.04 4.83
N GLU A 32 -15.16 5.06 5.13
CA GLU A 32 -14.57 4.05 6.03
C GLU A 32 -14.07 4.66 7.36
N GLU A 33 -14.78 4.35 8.46
CA GLU A 33 -14.34 4.61 9.84
C GLU A 33 -13.27 3.61 10.32
N SER A 34 -13.04 2.53 9.57
CA SER A 34 -12.16 1.41 9.93
C SER A 34 -10.67 1.71 9.75
N LEU A 35 -10.33 2.71 8.92
CA LEU A 35 -8.95 3.10 8.62
C LEU A 35 -8.28 3.80 9.81
N ASP A 36 -7.14 3.29 10.27
CA ASP A 36 -6.30 4.01 11.22
C ASP A 36 -5.75 5.29 10.58
N ARG A 37 -6.24 6.43 11.07
CA ARG A 37 -5.92 7.77 10.57
C ARG A 37 -4.43 8.11 10.57
N ARG A 38 -3.59 7.39 11.33
CA ARG A 38 -2.12 7.60 11.33
C ARG A 38 -1.50 7.28 9.97
N PHE A 39 -2.10 6.38 9.20
CA PHE A 39 -1.64 5.99 7.88
C PHE A 39 -2.09 6.94 6.77
N LEU A 40 -3.13 7.75 7.03
CA LEU A 40 -3.73 8.60 6.01
C LEU A 40 -2.72 9.60 5.40
N GLY A 41 -2.67 9.65 4.08
CA GLY A 41 -1.78 10.51 3.31
C GLY A 41 -0.31 10.08 3.30
N ARG A 42 0.05 9.01 4.02
CA ARG A 42 1.40 8.44 4.02
C ARG A 42 1.62 7.56 2.80
N TRP A 43 2.89 7.44 2.43
CA TRP A 43 3.36 6.50 1.44
C TRP A 43 3.80 5.21 2.12
N GLY A 44 3.47 4.08 1.50
CA GLY A 44 3.94 2.77 1.90
C GLY A 44 4.26 1.89 0.71
N ILE A 45 4.90 0.76 0.99
CA ILE A 45 5.26 -0.25 0.00
C ILE A 45 4.33 -1.45 0.16
N VAL A 46 3.75 -1.93 -0.93
CA VAL A 46 2.98 -3.17 -0.95
C VAL A 46 3.92 -4.34 -0.65
N VAL A 47 3.60 -5.14 0.37
CA VAL A 47 4.43 -6.28 0.80
C VAL A 47 3.74 -7.63 0.62
N ALA A 48 2.41 -7.67 0.59
CA ALA A 48 1.65 -8.87 0.31
C ALA A 48 0.23 -8.57 -0.19
N LEU A 49 -0.37 -9.55 -0.87
CA LEU A 49 -1.80 -9.63 -1.15
C LEU A 49 -2.42 -10.68 -0.22
N VAL A 50 -3.54 -10.34 0.42
CA VAL A 50 -4.25 -11.19 1.37
C VAL A 50 -5.67 -11.40 0.85
N TYR A 51 -6.07 -12.66 0.71
CA TYR A 51 -7.40 -13.04 0.27
C TYR A 51 -8.09 -13.78 1.42
N ASP A 52 -9.07 -13.16 2.06
CA ASP A 52 -9.81 -13.76 3.18
C ASP A 52 -10.78 -14.85 2.70
N GLU A 53 -11.35 -14.67 1.50
CA GLU A 53 -12.11 -15.69 0.79
C GLU A 53 -11.45 -16.02 -0.56
N PRO A 54 -10.33 -16.77 -0.59
CA PRO A 54 -9.54 -17.00 -1.80
C PRO A 54 -10.36 -17.60 -2.96
N ARG A 55 -11.41 -18.38 -2.64
CA ARG A 55 -12.30 -19.00 -3.63
C ARG A 55 -13.12 -17.99 -4.44
N ARG A 56 -13.29 -16.76 -3.95
CA ARG A 56 -14.10 -15.71 -4.59
C ARG A 56 -13.25 -14.52 -5.03
N GLN A 57 -12.29 -14.14 -4.19
CA GLN A 57 -11.52 -12.92 -4.37
C GLN A 57 -10.30 -13.12 -5.26
N TYR A 58 -9.71 -14.32 -5.32
CA TYR A 58 -8.48 -14.53 -6.08
C TYR A 58 -8.74 -14.58 -7.60
N PRO A 59 -7.95 -13.88 -8.42
CA PRO A 59 -6.86 -12.95 -8.09
C PRO A 59 -7.31 -11.48 -7.91
N HIS A 60 -8.59 -11.18 -8.14
CA HIS A 60 -9.10 -9.84 -8.43
C HIS A 60 -9.23 -8.87 -7.24
N GLU A 61 -9.64 -9.33 -6.07
CA GLU A 61 -10.04 -8.45 -4.96
C GLU A 61 -9.29 -8.77 -3.65
N PRO A 62 -7.94 -8.61 -3.59
CA PRO A 62 -7.19 -8.79 -2.36
C PRO A 62 -7.37 -7.63 -1.40
N LEU A 63 -7.27 -7.89 -0.10
CA LEU A 63 -6.70 -6.93 0.84
C LEU A 63 -5.21 -6.77 0.56
N VAL A 64 -4.73 -5.54 0.54
CA VAL A 64 -3.35 -5.19 0.23
C VAL A 64 -2.62 -4.88 1.52
N LYS A 65 -1.60 -5.66 1.83
CA LYS A 65 -0.74 -5.40 2.98
C LYS A 65 0.32 -4.39 2.60
N VAL A 66 0.33 -3.24 3.28
CA VAL A 66 1.25 -2.13 3.01
C VAL A 66 2.12 -1.87 4.23
N ARG A 67 3.44 -1.75 4.00
CA ARG A 67 4.40 -1.32 5.02
C ARG A 67 4.66 0.18 4.89
N VAL A 68 4.46 0.92 5.98
CA VAL A 68 4.73 2.35 6.09
C VAL A 68 5.87 2.60 7.07
N GLU A 69 6.87 3.37 6.64
CA GLU A 69 8.03 3.70 7.45
C GLU A 69 7.61 4.44 8.74
N GLY A 70 8.12 3.98 9.88
CA GLY A 70 7.81 4.54 11.20
C GLY A 70 6.43 4.21 11.76
N LEU A 71 5.56 3.51 11.02
CA LEU A 71 4.21 3.13 11.45
C LEU A 71 3.93 1.63 11.43
N GLY A 72 4.68 0.85 10.64
CA GLY A 72 4.54 -0.61 10.58
C GLY A 72 3.74 -1.07 9.38
N GLU A 73 2.98 -2.15 9.53
CA GLU A 73 2.21 -2.77 8.44
C GLU A 73 0.73 -2.80 8.78
N ASP A 74 -0.11 -2.57 7.77
CA ASP A 74 -1.57 -2.70 7.89
C ASP A 74 -2.19 -3.20 6.58
N LEU A 75 -3.47 -3.59 6.64
CA LEU A 75 -4.26 -4.07 5.51
C LEU A 75 -5.18 -2.96 5.00
N PHE A 76 -5.21 -2.80 3.68
CA PHE A 76 -6.01 -1.79 3.01
C PHE A 76 -6.74 -2.41 1.83
N PHE A 77 -7.90 -1.89 1.49
CA PHE A 77 -8.54 -2.23 0.23
C PHE A 77 -7.85 -1.54 -0.95
N PRO A 78 -7.89 -2.13 -2.16
CA PRO A 78 -7.26 -1.53 -3.34
C PRO A 78 -7.77 -0.11 -3.65
N TRP A 79 -9.05 0.18 -3.37
CA TRP A 79 -9.64 1.51 -3.59
C TRP A 79 -9.23 2.56 -2.55
N GLU A 80 -8.64 2.14 -1.43
CA GLU A 80 -8.06 3.06 -0.44
C GLU A 80 -6.63 3.48 -0.80
N LEU A 81 -6.07 2.88 -1.86
CA LEU A 81 -4.70 3.08 -2.30
C LEU A 81 -4.66 3.83 -3.63
N GLU A 82 -3.86 4.89 -3.66
CA GLU A 82 -3.57 5.65 -4.87
C GLU A 82 -2.14 5.36 -5.33
N ARG A 83 -1.98 4.94 -6.60
CA ARG A 83 -0.65 4.83 -7.22
C ARG A 83 -0.02 6.20 -7.32
N ALA A 84 1.27 6.28 -7.03
CA ALA A 84 1.99 7.48 -7.39
C ALA A 84 2.00 7.66 -8.91
N PRO A 85 1.77 8.89 -9.39
CA PRO A 85 1.94 9.15 -10.81
C PRO A 85 3.40 8.88 -11.21
N GLU A 86 3.61 8.28 -12.38
CA GLU A 86 4.92 7.78 -12.86
C GLU A 86 6.09 8.77 -12.72
N TRP A 87 5.83 10.09 -12.74
CA TRP A 87 6.84 11.14 -12.58
C TRP A 87 7.41 11.29 -11.16
N SER A 88 6.73 10.75 -10.14
CA SER A 88 7.10 10.89 -8.73
C SER A 88 8.23 9.94 -8.29
N TRP A 89 8.43 8.83 -8.99
CA TRP A 89 9.44 7.82 -8.65
C TRP A 89 10.88 8.26 -8.88
N ARG A 90 11.13 9.19 -9.81
CA ARG A 90 12.51 9.69 -10.08
C ARG A 90 13.14 10.42 -8.89
N ARG A 91 12.35 10.79 -7.88
CA ARG A 91 12.85 11.48 -6.67
C ARG A 91 13.18 10.53 -5.53
N LEU A 92 12.75 9.26 -5.58
CA LEU A 92 12.90 8.28 -4.50
C LEU A 92 13.96 7.20 -4.79
N SER A 93 14.40 7.04 -6.04
CA SER A 93 15.37 6.02 -6.46
C SER A 93 16.68 6.59 -7.02
N GLY A 94 17.00 7.85 -6.74
CA GLY A 94 18.33 8.41 -6.97
C GLY A 94 19.31 8.02 -5.85
N PRO A 95 20.62 7.84 -6.12
CA PRO A 95 21.64 7.51 -5.12
C PRO A 95 22.02 8.69 -4.19
N GLU A 96 21.11 9.64 -3.97
CA GLU A 96 21.28 10.68 -2.95
C GLU A 96 20.07 10.67 -2.03
N GLY A 97 20.31 10.27 -0.79
CA GLY A 97 19.43 10.58 0.32
C GLY A 97 19.27 12.09 0.42
N SER A 98 18.12 12.58 -0.02
CA SER A 98 17.58 13.86 0.42
C SER A 98 16.08 13.71 0.49
N MET A 99 15.62 13.41 1.70
CA MET A 99 14.24 13.60 2.09
C MET A 99 13.79 15.03 1.77
N PRO A 100 12.53 15.27 1.41
CA PRO A 100 11.99 16.61 1.40
C PRO A 100 11.87 17.07 2.86
N LEU A 101 12.96 17.60 3.42
CA LEU A 101 12.88 18.54 4.51
C LEU A 101 12.10 19.73 3.95
N GLY A 102 10.89 19.90 4.46
CA GLY A 102 10.19 21.16 4.29
C GLY A 102 11.09 22.31 4.69
N LEU A 103 10.95 23.40 3.95
CA LEU A 103 11.14 24.75 4.47
C LEU A 103 12.60 25.12 4.81
N HIS A 104 13.20 25.82 3.85
CA HIS A 104 14.10 26.97 4.05
C HIS A 104 15.37 26.74 4.89
N TRP A 105 16.52 26.62 4.20
CA TRP A 105 17.83 26.87 4.80
C TRP A 105 18.24 28.32 4.52
N VAL A 106 18.47 29.10 5.58
CA VAL A 106 19.23 30.36 5.54
C VAL A 106 20.62 30.08 6.12
N HIS A 107 21.62 30.39 5.28
CA HIS A 107 23.08 30.46 5.42
C HIS A 107 23.79 29.90 6.66
#